data_AF-A0A058ZQP6-F1
#
_entry.id   AF-A0A058ZQP6-F1
#
_cell.length_a   1.000
_cell.length_b   1.000
_cell.length_c   1.000
_cell.angle_alpha   90.00
_cell.angle_beta   90.00
_cell.angle_gamma   90.00
#
_symmetry.space_group_name_H-M   'P 1'
#
loop_
_entity.id
_entity.type
_entity.pdbx_description
1 polymer ?
#
loop_
_entity_poly.entity_id
_entity_poly.type
_entity_poly.pdbx_seq_one_letter_code
_entity_poly.pdbx_strand_id
1 'polypeptide(L)'
;MAKCLPEIIKKINDKLNANVAELKKLPKNLSSVAEAMTAFMQILGSARESLRKILLRGEFDEYPEEKNMHCSARLVEMLNEYSSELQNCAENDPRTNFLLEELEVLEEAKAIGLPNFLPRTAFLTLLQRKVKGISSKPPSFVARVWEYIEGVVIRVLMRHCENYPQLQSSTRRAASNLINKMKEKVMDRMMEIVEMENLSDYTCNPEYMLEWNSLMSQQNKFMDAINKVSEPSIIVLNGIGEVDVENLRHRKQHIQEAFDLKMRITAYWKIVLRRFVDSMALHLLFSVQNLVNSDMEKEIVGELIGPNSSGSIGRMLEEAPSVAAKRDKLNRSVKLLRDSAAEVAKIMDIISTDGDYSD
;
A
#
# COMPACT_ATOMS: atom_id res chain seq x y z
N MET A 1 -38.84 53.07 20.82
CA MET A 1 -37.71 52.15 21.07
C MET A 1 -38.15 50.74 21.49
N ALA A 2 -39.15 50.58 22.36
CA ALA A 2 -39.58 49.26 22.86
C ALA A 2 -39.93 48.21 21.77
N LYS A 3 -40.52 48.60 20.63
CA LYS A 3 -40.93 47.67 19.56
C LYS A 3 -39.77 46.93 18.86
N CYS A 4 -38.57 47.50 18.86
CA CYS A 4 -37.40 46.90 18.19
C CYS A 4 -36.52 46.06 19.13
N LEU A 5 -36.75 46.17 20.45
CA LEU A 5 -35.92 45.53 21.48
C LEU A 5 -35.96 43.99 21.41
N PRO A 6 -37.13 43.33 21.24
CA PRO A 6 -37.18 41.87 21.11
C PRO A 6 -36.39 41.33 19.91
N GLU A 7 -36.42 42.06 18.79
CA GLU A 7 -35.68 41.68 17.58
C GLU A 7 -34.16 41.83 17.78
N ILE A 8 -33.73 42.88 18.51
CA ILE A 8 -32.32 43.10 18.87
C ILE A 8 -31.83 41.96 19.79
N ILE A 9 -32.61 41.58 20.80
CA ILE A 9 -32.27 40.46 21.72
C ILE A 9 -32.12 39.16 20.92
N LYS A 10 -33.06 38.88 20.02
CA LYS A 10 -32.99 37.70 19.15
C LYS A 10 -31.72 37.70 18.31
N LYS A 11 -31.38 38.81 17.63
CA LYS A 11 -30.15 38.92 16.83
C LYS A 11 -28.87 38.78 17.65
N ILE A 12 -28.85 39.32 18.87
CA ILE A 12 -27.71 39.16 19.79
C ILE A 12 -27.55 37.69 20.19
N ASN A 13 -28.63 37.02 20.58
CA ASN A 13 -28.60 35.61 20.98
C ASN A 13 -28.24 34.69 19.82
N ASP A 14 -28.80 34.91 18.62
CA ASP A 14 -28.48 34.13 17.42
C ASP A 14 -26.99 34.26 17.08
N LYS A 15 -26.45 35.48 17.10
CA LYS A 15 -25.03 35.74 16.82
C LYS A 15 -24.11 35.22 17.93
N LEU A 16 -24.54 35.28 19.18
CA LEU A 16 -23.81 34.71 20.31
C LEU A 16 -23.72 33.19 20.20
N ASN A 17 -24.84 32.52 19.91
CA ASN A 17 -24.90 31.08 19.71
C ASN A 17 -24.03 30.64 18.53
N ALA A 18 -24.08 31.36 17.41
CA ALA A 18 -23.23 31.10 16.25
C ALA A 18 -21.73 31.23 16.59
N ASN A 19 -21.33 32.32 17.25
CA ASN A 19 -19.94 32.55 17.65
C ASN A 19 -19.44 31.50 18.66
N VAL A 20 -20.29 31.08 19.61
CA VAL A 20 -19.95 30.02 20.58
C VAL A 20 -19.84 28.66 19.88
N ALA A 21 -20.73 28.36 18.93
CA ALA A 21 -20.65 27.14 18.13
C ALA A 21 -19.38 27.12 17.27
N GLU A 22 -18.98 28.26 16.69
CA GLU A 22 -17.74 28.38 15.93
C GLU A 22 -16.50 28.28 16.83
N LEU A 23 -16.53 28.87 18.03
CA LEU A 23 -15.45 28.75 19.01
C LEU A 23 -15.25 27.29 19.47
N LYS A 24 -16.35 26.53 19.63
CA LYS A 24 -16.31 25.09 19.94
C LYS A 24 -15.70 24.23 18.82
N LYS A 25 -15.68 24.72 17.58
CA LYS A 25 -15.05 24.04 16.44
C LYS A 25 -13.54 24.30 16.37
N LEU A 26 -13.03 25.31 17.07
CA LEU A 26 -11.58 25.52 17.15
C LEU A 26 -10.95 24.46 18.05
N PRO A 27 -9.68 24.10 17.82
CA PRO A 27 -8.90 23.24 18.73
C PRO A 27 -8.96 23.76 20.18
N LYS A 28 -8.62 22.93 21.17
CA LYS A 28 -8.51 23.41 22.55
C LYS A 28 -7.25 24.26 22.67
N ASN A 29 -7.35 25.42 23.31
CA ASN A 29 -6.18 26.16 23.77
C ASN A 29 -5.56 25.37 24.93
N LEU A 30 -4.36 24.83 24.73
CA LEU A 30 -3.72 23.91 25.66
C LEU A 30 -2.88 24.72 26.64
N SER A 31 -3.25 24.67 27.92
CA SER A 31 -2.65 25.50 28.98
C SER A 31 -1.60 24.75 29.80
N SER A 32 -1.50 23.43 29.64
CA SER A 32 -0.54 22.59 30.36
C SER A 32 0.04 21.46 29.50
N VAL A 33 1.18 20.92 29.92
CA VAL A 33 1.82 19.76 29.28
C VAL A 33 0.92 18.51 29.34
N ALA A 34 0.14 18.32 30.41
CA ALA A 34 -0.77 17.18 30.53
C ALA A 34 -1.96 17.27 29.55
N GLU A 35 -2.53 18.47 29.38
CA GLU A 35 -3.55 18.73 28.37
C GLU A 35 -2.99 18.51 26.96
N ALA A 36 -1.77 18.99 26.72
CA ALA A 36 -1.06 18.84 25.45
C ALA A 36 -0.85 17.35 25.11
N MET A 37 -0.34 16.56 26.04
CA MET A 37 -0.20 15.11 25.87
C MET A 37 -1.52 14.40 25.60
N THR A 38 -2.59 14.79 26.30
CA THR A 38 -3.92 14.21 26.09
C THR A 38 -4.44 14.51 24.69
N ALA A 39 -4.31 15.76 24.23
CA ALA A 39 -4.71 16.17 22.90
C ALA A 39 -3.91 15.44 21.81
N PHE A 40 -2.59 15.32 21.99
CA PHE A 40 -1.73 14.57 21.08
C PHE A 40 -2.16 13.09 20.95
N MET A 41 -2.38 12.40 22.07
CA MET A 41 -2.82 11.00 22.05
C MET A 41 -4.19 10.83 21.39
N GLN A 42 -5.10 11.80 21.56
CA GLN A 42 -6.41 11.80 20.88
C GLN A 42 -6.27 11.98 19.35
N ILE A 43 -5.41 12.90 18.91
CA ILE A 43 -5.11 13.13 17.50
C ILE A 43 -4.51 11.87 16.87
N LEU A 44 -3.50 11.30 17.53
CA LEU A 44 -2.83 10.09 17.04
C LEU A 44 -3.78 8.88 17.01
N GLY A 45 -4.62 8.73 18.04
CA GLY A 45 -5.65 7.70 18.09
C GLY A 45 -6.67 7.84 16.94
N SER A 46 -7.07 9.06 16.62
CA SER A 46 -8.00 9.35 15.52
C SER A 46 -7.36 9.07 14.16
N ALA A 47 -6.11 9.51 13.95
CA ALA A 47 -5.36 9.21 12.73
C ALA A 47 -5.16 7.71 12.52
N ARG A 48 -4.84 6.99 13.59
CA ARG A 48 -4.73 5.52 13.57
C ARG A 48 -6.03 4.86 13.17
N GLU A 49 -7.17 5.30 13.68
CA GLU A 49 -8.46 4.73 13.30
C GLU A 49 -8.82 5.03 11.84
N SER A 50 -8.60 6.25 11.36
CA SER A 50 -8.72 6.59 9.94
C SER A 50 -7.87 5.66 9.06
N LEU A 51 -6.62 5.39 9.46
CA LEU A 51 -5.74 4.47 8.73
C LEU A 51 -6.24 3.02 8.78
N ARG A 52 -6.76 2.55 9.91
CA ARG A 52 -7.35 1.19 10.00
C ARG A 52 -8.51 1.03 9.04
N LYS A 53 -9.39 2.03 8.98
CA LYS A 53 -10.53 2.01 8.06
C LYS A 53 -10.08 1.85 6.62
N ILE A 54 -9.22 2.76 6.14
CA ILE A 54 -8.86 2.81 4.71
C ILE A 54 -7.86 1.73 4.28
N LEU A 55 -6.87 1.37 5.13
CA LEU A 55 -5.80 0.42 4.78
C LEU A 55 -6.12 -1.03 5.17
N LEU A 56 -6.90 -1.27 6.23
CA LEU A 56 -7.12 -2.61 6.76
C LEU A 56 -8.55 -3.12 6.57
N ARG A 57 -9.57 -2.25 6.74
CA ARG A 57 -10.99 -2.66 6.69
C ARG A 57 -11.66 -2.38 5.34
N GLY A 58 -11.04 -1.58 4.49
CA GLY A 58 -11.63 -1.14 3.22
C GLY A 58 -12.79 -0.15 3.39
N GLU A 59 -12.91 0.47 4.55
CA GLU A 59 -13.87 1.54 4.83
C GLU A 59 -13.31 2.87 4.30
N PHE A 60 -14.02 3.52 3.39
CA PHE A 60 -13.62 4.78 2.76
C PHE A 60 -14.64 5.92 2.96
N ASP A 61 -15.51 5.78 3.97
CA ASP A 61 -16.51 6.76 4.38
C ASP A 61 -15.92 8.15 4.67
N GLU A 62 -14.68 8.20 5.16
CA GLU A 62 -13.96 9.45 5.43
C GLU A 62 -13.42 10.17 4.18
N TYR A 63 -13.44 9.48 3.03
CA TYR A 63 -12.84 9.88 1.75
C TYR A 63 -13.66 9.40 0.54
N PRO A 64 -14.97 9.71 0.44
CA PRO A 64 -15.85 9.12 -0.57
C PRO A 64 -15.43 9.46 -2.01
N GLU A 65 -15.06 10.71 -2.26
CA GLU A 65 -14.70 11.21 -3.60
C GLU A 65 -13.22 11.01 -3.95
N GLU A 66 -12.40 10.58 -2.99
CA GLU A 66 -10.95 10.51 -3.15
C GLU A 66 -10.50 9.08 -3.41
N LYS A 67 -10.59 8.64 -4.67
CA LYS A 67 -10.24 7.27 -5.08
C LYS A 67 -8.84 6.82 -4.61
N ASN A 68 -7.89 7.74 -4.51
CA ASN A 68 -6.54 7.43 -4.01
C ASN A 68 -6.52 6.97 -2.54
N MET A 69 -7.55 7.31 -1.77
CA MET A 69 -7.72 6.91 -0.37
C MET A 69 -8.53 5.61 -0.22
N HIS A 70 -9.04 5.03 -1.31
CA HIS A 70 -9.72 3.73 -1.31
C HIS A 70 -8.67 2.62 -1.30
N CYS A 71 -7.89 2.56 -0.22
CA CYS A 71 -6.57 1.94 -0.25
C CYS A 71 -6.60 0.45 -0.51
N SER A 72 -7.54 -0.29 0.08
CA SER A 72 -7.70 -1.72 -0.23
C SER A 72 -7.90 -1.99 -1.73
N ALA A 73 -8.66 -1.15 -2.43
CA ALA A 73 -8.84 -1.28 -3.88
C ALA A 73 -7.55 -0.97 -4.64
N ARG A 74 -6.84 0.11 -4.27
CA ARG A 74 -5.56 0.47 -4.90
C ARG A 74 -4.50 -0.61 -4.70
N LEU A 75 -4.39 -1.19 -3.50
CA LEU A 75 -3.43 -2.26 -3.21
C LEU A 75 -3.72 -3.53 -4.03
N VAL A 76 -5.00 -3.89 -4.22
CA VAL A 76 -5.40 -5.01 -5.10
C VAL A 76 -5.04 -4.72 -6.55
N GLU A 77 -5.30 -3.52 -7.05
CA GLU A 77 -4.90 -3.12 -8.41
C GLU A 77 -3.39 -3.25 -8.62
N MET A 78 -2.58 -2.74 -7.68
CA MET A 78 -1.12 -2.86 -7.75
C MET A 78 -0.65 -4.33 -7.74
N LEU A 79 -1.28 -5.21 -6.97
CA LEU A 79 -0.96 -6.65 -6.95
C LEU A 79 -1.34 -7.33 -8.28
N ASN A 80 -2.47 -6.95 -8.87
CA ASN A 80 -2.90 -7.47 -10.18
C ASN A 80 -1.97 -6.99 -11.29
N GLU A 81 -1.53 -5.73 -11.24
CA GLU A 81 -0.51 -5.17 -12.15
C GLU A 81 0.80 -5.93 -11.99
N TYR A 82 1.25 -6.18 -10.76
CA TYR A 82 2.46 -6.95 -10.49
C TYR A 82 2.37 -8.39 -11.04
N SER A 83 1.23 -9.06 -10.84
CA SER A 83 0.98 -10.38 -11.41
C SER A 83 1.06 -10.35 -12.94
N SER A 84 0.48 -9.32 -13.56
CA SER A 84 0.49 -9.13 -15.01
C SER A 84 1.90 -8.81 -15.53
N GLU A 85 2.66 -7.98 -14.83
CA GLU A 85 4.06 -7.65 -15.15
C GLU A 85 4.95 -8.90 -15.11
N LEU A 86 4.75 -9.76 -14.11
CA LEU A 86 5.45 -11.03 -14.00
C LEU A 86 5.05 -11.96 -15.15
N GLN A 87 3.76 -12.12 -15.45
CA GLN A 87 3.32 -13.07 -16.49
C GLN A 87 3.74 -12.66 -17.90
N ASN A 88 3.73 -11.35 -18.21
CA ASN A 88 3.94 -10.83 -19.56
C ASN A 88 5.37 -10.36 -19.85
N CYS A 89 6.35 -10.71 -19.02
CA CYS A 89 7.74 -10.34 -19.28
C CYS A 89 8.33 -11.18 -20.43
N ALA A 90 9.28 -10.59 -21.18
CA ALA A 90 9.86 -11.23 -22.36
C ALA A 90 10.58 -12.54 -22.01
N GLU A 91 11.16 -12.61 -20.81
CA GLU A 91 11.84 -13.79 -20.25
C GLU A 91 10.88 -14.99 -20.04
N ASN A 92 9.58 -14.72 -20.04
CA ASN A 92 8.53 -15.71 -19.84
C ASN A 92 7.89 -16.19 -21.13
N ASP A 93 8.25 -15.64 -22.29
CA ASP A 93 7.79 -16.17 -23.57
C ASP A 93 8.41 -17.56 -23.81
N PRO A 94 7.62 -18.64 -23.79
CA PRO A 94 8.15 -19.99 -23.97
C PRO A 94 8.63 -20.26 -25.41
N ARG A 95 8.29 -19.40 -26.38
CA ARG A 95 8.65 -19.53 -27.80
C ARG A 95 10.06 -19.01 -28.09
N THR A 96 10.54 -18.07 -27.29
CA THR A 96 11.88 -17.50 -27.45
C THR A 96 12.92 -18.60 -27.39
N ASN A 97 13.76 -18.68 -28.43
CA ASN A 97 14.84 -19.67 -28.56
C ASN A 97 14.37 -21.12 -28.27
N PHE A 98 13.19 -21.50 -28.77
CA PHE A 98 12.54 -22.77 -28.45
C PHE A 98 13.49 -23.98 -28.50
N LEU A 99 13.66 -24.65 -27.35
CA LEU A 99 14.54 -25.79 -27.10
C LEU A 99 16.05 -25.55 -27.20
N LEU A 100 16.51 -24.36 -27.59
CA LEU A 100 17.95 -24.09 -27.73
C LEU A 100 18.65 -24.05 -26.38
N GLU A 101 18.05 -23.36 -25.39
CA GLU A 101 18.58 -23.31 -24.02
C GLU A 101 18.51 -24.66 -23.34
N GLU A 102 17.41 -25.40 -23.55
CA GLU A 102 17.26 -26.75 -23.01
C GLU A 102 18.31 -27.71 -23.57
N LEU A 103 18.57 -27.67 -24.89
CA LEU A 103 19.61 -28.48 -25.53
C LEU A 103 21.01 -28.11 -25.04
N GLU A 104 21.33 -26.82 -24.93
CA GLU A 104 22.61 -26.33 -24.40
C GLU A 104 22.87 -26.88 -23.00
N VAL A 105 21.90 -26.71 -22.09
CA VAL A 105 22.06 -27.12 -20.70
C VAL A 105 22.11 -28.65 -20.56
N LEU A 106 21.37 -29.41 -21.37
CA LEU A 106 21.46 -30.86 -21.39
C LEU A 106 22.82 -31.36 -21.86
N GLU A 107 23.44 -30.67 -22.82
CA GLU A 107 24.78 -30.99 -23.31
C GLU A 107 25.85 -30.76 -22.23
N GLU A 108 25.76 -29.64 -21.51
CA GLU A 108 26.67 -29.29 -20.41
C GLU A 108 26.45 -30.15 -19.16
N ALA A 109 25.22 -30.62 -18.92
CA ALA A 109 24.87 -31.46 -17.77
C ALA A 109 25.15 -32.96 -17.98
N LYS A 110 25.82 -33.34 -19.08
CA LYS A 110 26.18 -34.73 -19.36
C LYS A 110 27.05 -35.31 -18.25
N ALA A 111 26.62 -36.46 -17.73
CA ALA A 111 27.37 -37.25 -16.77
C ALA A 111 27.73 -38.62 -17.36
N ILE A 112 28.73 -39.30 -16.80
CA ILE A 112 29.00 -40.71 -17.09
C ILE A 112 27.86 -41.53 -16.46
N GLY A 113 26.87 -41.91 -17.27
CA GLY A 113 25.66 -42.56 -16.79
C GLY A 113 24.82 -43.17 -17.91
N LEU A 114 23.66 -43.73 -17.53
CA LEU A 114 22.70 -44.26 -18.49
C LEU A 114 22.06 -43.11 -19.30
N PRO A 115 21.82 -43.32 -20.61
CA PRO A 115 21.05 -42.37 -21.42
C PRO A 115 19.59 -42.33 -20.97
N ASN A 116 18.84 -41.29 -21.40
CA ASN A 116 17.41 -41.11 -21.15
C ASN A 116 17.03 -40.74 -19.70
N PHE A 117 17.97 -40.26 -18.90
CA PHE A 117 17.69 -39.64 -17.60
C PHE A 117 17.83 -38.13 -17.70
N LEU A 118 16.79 -37.40 -17.34
CA LEU A 118 16.85 -35.94 -17.25
C LEU A 118 17.73 -35.51 -16.07
N PRO A 119 18.85 -34.83 -16.30
CA PRO A 119 19.69 -34.34 -15.21
C PRO A 119 18.95 -33.26 -14.42
N ARG A 120 18.78 -33.46 -13.10
CA ARG A 120 18.19 -32.43 -12.22
C ARG A 120 18.92 -31.10 -12.31
N THR A 121 20.24 -31.13 -12.48
CA THR A 121 21.06 -29.92 -12.70
C THR A 121 20.58 -29.12 -13.90
N ALA A 122 20.16 -29.77 -14.99
CA ALA A 122 19.69 -29.06 -16.17
C ALA A 122 18.40 -28.28 -15.89
N PHE A 123 17.46 -28.89 -15.16
CA PHE A 123 16.26 -28.21 -14.70
C PHE A 123 16.60 -27.01 -13.80
N LEU A 124 17.45 -27.21 -12.79
CA LEU A 124 17.81 -26.14 -11.85
C LEU A 124 18.52 -24.97 -12.55
N THR A 125 19.41 -25.23 -13.51
CA THR A 125 20.07 -24.17 -14.27
C THR A 125 19.08 -23.32 -15.07
N LEU A 126 18.10 -23.93 -15.72
CA LEU A 126 17.05 -23.19 -16.45
C LEU A 126 16.16 -22.39 -15.50
N LEU A 127 15.76 -22.98 -14.38
CA LEU A 127 14.98 -22.30 -13.35
C LEU A 127 15.72 -21.06 -12.83
N GLN A 128 16.99 -21.19 -12.48
CA GLN A 128 17.83 -20.10 -12.00
C GLN A 128 18.01 -18.99 -13.04
N ARG A 129 18.18 -19.34 -14.33
CA ARG A 129 18.20 -18.36 -15.43
C ARG A 129 16.89 -17.55 -15.47
N LYS A 130 15.73 -18.20 -15.31
CA LYS A 130 14.42 -17.53 -15.28
C LYS A 130 14.22 -16.64 -14.05
N VAL A 131 14.54 -17.14 -12.85
CA VAL A 131 14.45 -16.36 -11.61
C VAL A 131 15.37 -15.13 -11.70
N LYS A 132 16.59 -15.28 -12.20
CA LYS A 132 17.51 -14.17 -12.44
C LYS A 132 16.91 -13.10 -13.36
N GLY A 133 16.22 -13.51 -14.43
CA GLY A 133 15.54 -12.61 -15.37
C GLY A 133 14.49 -11.71 -14.71
N ILE A 134 13.77 -12.22 -13.71
CA ILE A 134 12.72 -11.45 -13.02
C ILE A 134 13.15 -10.87 -11.66
N SER A 135 14.41 -11.06 -11.25
CA SER A 135 14.92 -10.69 -9.92
C SER A 135 14.71 -9.22 -9.53
N SER A 136 14.63 -8.31 -10.50
CA SER A 136 14.37 -6.89 -10.29
C SER A 136 12.89 -6.53 -10.12
N LYS A 137 11.95 -7.42 -10.47
CA LYS A 137 10.51 -7.14 -10.43
C LYS A 137 9.96 -7.08 -9.00
N PRO A 138 10.22 -8.06 -8.09
CA PRO A 138 9.79 -7.94 -6.70
C PRO A 138 10.25 -6.65 -6.00
N PRO A 139 11.54 -6.24 -6.03
CA PRO A 139 11.96 -5.01 -5.35
C PRO A 139 11.37 -3.74 -5.99
N SER A 140 11.16 -3.73 -7.30
CA SER A 140 10.47 -2.61 -7.97
C SER A 140 9.02 -2.46 -7.47
N PHE A 141 8.28 -3.56 -7.33
CA PHE A 141 6.94 -3.54 -6.77
C PHE A 141 6.91 -3.00 -5.33
N VAL A 142 7.83 -3.48 -4.48
CA VAL A 142 7.97 -3.02 -3.08
C VAL A 142 8.19 -1.50 -3.04
N ALA A 143 9.04 -0.97 -3.92
CA ALA A 143 9.28 0.48 -3.97
C ALA A 143 8.00 1.28 -4.29
N ARG A 144 7.23 0.86 -5.31
CA ARG A 144 5.99 1.54 -5.73
C ARG A 144 4.90 1.48 -4.66
N VAL A 145 4.68 0.30 -4.06
CA VAL A 145 3.59 0.13 -3.07
C VAL A 145 3.86 0.91 -1.79
N TRP A 146 5.12 0.96 -1.35
CA TRP A 146 5.47 1.72 -0.15
C TRP A 146 5.50 3.23 -0.37
N GLU A 147 5.80 3.70 -1.58
CA GLU A 147 5.62 5.12 -1.95
C GLU A 147 4.15 5.53 -1.87
N TYR A 148 3.24 4.68 -2.38
CA TYR A 148 1.80 4.89 -2.23
C TYR A 148 1.36 4.91 -0.76
N ILE A 149 1.78 3.91 0.03
CA ILE A 149 1.44 3.83 1.46
C ILE A 149 1.98 5.05 2.22
N GLU A 150 3.21 5.50 1.93
CA GLU A 150 3.78 6.71 2.52
C GLU A 150 2.88 7.92 2.27
N GLY A 151 2.46 8.12 1.02
CA GLY A 151 1.55 9.21 0.64
C GLY A 151 0.24 9.18 1.43
N VAL A 152 -0.38 8.01 1.57
CA VAL A 152 -1.61 7.83 2.36
C VAL A 152 -1.39 8.14 3.83
N VAL A 153 -0.35 7.56 4.45
CA VAL A 153 -0.06 7.72 5.88
C VAL A 153 0.23 9.17 6.22
N ILE A 154 1.11 9.82 5.44
CA ILE A 154 1.42 11.23 5.62
C ILE A 154 0.14 12.06 5.48
N ARG A 155 -0.67 11.81 4.44
CA ARG A 155 -1.90 12.59 4.21
C ARG A 155 -2.87 12.52 5.39
N VAL A 156 -3.12 11.32 5.94
CA VAL A 156 -4.00 11.15 7.10
C VAL A 156 -3.42 11.87 8.32
N LEU A 157 -2.12 11.69 8.60
CA LEU A 157 -1.47 12.35 9.74
C LEU A 157 -1.51 13.87 9.63
N MET A 158 -1.27 14.43 8.44
CA MET A 158 -1.29 15.89 8.24
C MET A 158 -2.69 16.48 8.41
N ARG A 159 -3.73 15.76 7.95
CA ARG A 159 -5.13 16.17 8.15
C ARG A 159 -5.47 16.27 9.64
N HIS A 160 -5.07 15.28 10.43
CA HIS A 160 -5.35 15.26 11.87
C HIS A 160 -4.50 16.26 12.68
N CYS A 161 -3.33 16.65 12.18
CA CYS A 161 -2.44 17.62 12.83
C CYS A 161 -2.55 19.06 12.28
N GLU A 162 -3.48 19.38 11.37
CA GLU A 162 -3.55 20.66 10.64
C GLU A 162 -3.52 21.94 11.49
N ASN A 163 -4.04 21.85 12.71
CA ASN A 163 -4.11 22.98 13.62
C ASN A 163 -2.81 23.26 14.38
N TYR A 164 -1.83 22.36 14.29
CA TYR A 164 -0.60 22.34 15.07
C TYR A 164 0.63 22.19 14.14
N PRO A 165 1.15 23.28 13.54
CA PRO A 165 2.18 23.20 12.50
C PRO A 165 3.49 22.53 12.95
N GLN A 166 3.91 22.77 14.19
CA GLN A 166 5.12 22.16 14.73
C GLN A 166 4.95 20.64 14.89
N LEU A 167 3.80 20.18 15.40
CA LEU A 167 3.45 18.77 15.46
C LEU A 167 3.43 18.12 14.06
N GLN A 168 2.83 18.77 13.06
CA GLN A 168 2.84 18.25 11.68
C GLN A 168 4.26 17.95 11.18
N SER A 169 5.20 18.88 11.40
CA SER A 169 6.57 18.72 10.91
C SER A 169 7.26 17.49 11.52
N SER A 170 7.09 17.28 12.83
CA SER A 170 7.71 16.17 13.57
C SER A 170 7.02 14.85 13.29
N THR A 171 5.68 14.83 13.24
CA THR A 171 4.89 13.64 12.87
C THR A 171 5.21 13.18 11.45
N ARG A 172 5.35 14.11 10.49
CA ARG A 172 5.74 13.77 9.12
C ARG A 172 7.11 13.09 9.07
N ARG A 173 8.11 13.66 9.75
CA ARG A 173 9.46 13.10 9.79
C ARG A 173 9.48 11.70 10.41
N ALA A 174 8.81 11.52 11.56
CA ALA A 174 8.69 10.22 12.21
C ALA A 174 8.03 9.18 11.31
N ALA A 175 6.93 9.56 10.64
CA ALA A 175 6.22 8.68 9.72
C ALA A 175 7.08 8.26 8.53
N SER A 176 7.75 9.19 7.84
CA SER A 176 8.65 8.87 6.73
C SER A 176 9.81 7.96 7.17
N ASN A 177 10.40 8.22 8.35
CA ASN A 177 11.45 7.36 8.90
C ASN A 177 10.95 5.93 9.16
N LEU A 178 9.75 5.78 9.73
CA LEU A 178 9.14 4.47 9.94
C LEU A 178 8.87 3.75 8.62
N ILE A 179 8.26 4.44 7.66
CA ILE A 179 7.93 3.87 6.36
C ILE A 179 9.19 3.37 5.65
N ASN A 180 10.28 4.15 5.67
CA ASN A 180 11.55 3.71 5.10
C ASN A 180 12.08 2.44 5.78
N LYS A 181 12.06 2.37 7.12
CA LYS A 181 12.45 1.16 7.86
C LYS A 181 11.60 -0.06 7.49
N MET A 182 10.29 0.13 7.30
CA MET A 182 9.39 -0.97 6.94
C MET A 182 9.56 -1.40 5.49
N LYS A 183 9.74 -0.44 4.58
CA LYS A 183 10.06 -0.67 3.18
C LYS A 183 11.34 -1.49 3.03
N GLU A 184 12.41 -1.14 3.74
CA GLU A 184 13.66 -1.91 3.76
C GLU A 184 13.45 -3.35 4.23
N LYS A 185 12.73 -3.56 5.34
CA LYS A 185 12.43 -4.92 5.83
C LYS A 185 11.65 -5.77 4.82
N VAL A 186 10.65 -5.18 4.15
CA VAL A 186 9.90 -5.89 3.11
C VAL A 186 10.78 -6.16 1.89
N MET A 187 11.66 -5.22 1.54
CA MET A 187 12.64 -5.40 0.46
C MET A 187 13.54 -6.60 0.70
N ASP A 188 14.16 -6.66 1.88
CA ASP A 188 15.04 -7.76 2.28
C ASP A 188 14.31 -9.10 2.24
N ARG A 189 13.08 -9.14 2.78
CA ARG A 189 12.25 -10.35 2.75
C ARG A 189 11.92 -10.82 1.34
N MET A 190 11.70 -9.89 0.41
CA MET A 190 11.41 -10.26 -0.98
C MET A 190 12.65 -10.74 -1.72
N MET A 191 13.84 -10.19 -1.40
CA MET A 191 15.10 -10.72 -1.91
C MET A 191 15.35 -12.14 -1.37
N GLU A 192 15.07 -12.41 -0.10
CA GLU A 192 15.13 -13.78 0.45
C GLU A 192 14.23 -14.75 -0.31
N ILE A 193 13.01 -14.34 -0.68
CA ILE A 193 12.08 -15.19 -1.45
C ILE A 193 12.63 -15.50 -2.85
N VAL A 194 13.23 -14.52 -3.52
CA VAL A 194 13.92 -14.73 -4.80
C VAL A 194 15.02 -15.77 -4.66
N GLU A 195 15.84 -15.68 -3.62
CA GLU A 195 16.91 -16.65 -3.36
C GLU A 195 16.37 -18.04 -2.98
N MET A 196 15.26 -18.13 -2.25
CA MET A 196 14.62 -19.41 -1.95
C MET A 196 14.13 -20.13 -3.22
N GLU A 197 13.52 -19.39 -4.16
CA GLU A 197 13.05 -19.96 -5.44
C GLU A 197 14.22 -20.35 -6.37
N ASN A 198 15.43 -19.79 -6.17
CA ASN A 198 16.64 -20.21 -6.90
C ASN A 198 17.17 -21.59 -6.47
N LEU A 199 16.82 -22.06 -5.27
CA LEU A 199 17.45 -23.23 -4.65
C LEU A 199 16.63 -24.52 -4.78
N SER A 200 15.32 -24.42 -4.96
CA SER A 200 14.40 -25.56 -4.87
C SER A 200 13.49 -25.71 -6.08
N ASP A 201 13.44 -26.93 -6.60
CA ASP A 201 12.51 -27.42 -7.61
C ASP A 201 11.31 -28.18 -7.00
N TYR A 202 11.13 -28.11 -5.68
CA TYR A 202 10.07 -28.82 -4.99
C TYR A 202 8.69 -28.16 -5.18
N THR A 203 7.69 -28.98 -5.49
CA THR A 203 6.28 -28.57 -5.45
C THR A 203 5.39 -29.72 -5.02
N CYS A 204 4.42 -29.41 -4.14
CA CYS A 204 3.30 -30.27 -3.81
C CYS A 204 2.00 -29.84 -4.52
N ASN A 205 2.07 -28.83 -5.42
CA ASN A 205 0.89 -28.36 -6.15
C ASN A 205 0.46 -29.43 -7.18
N PRO A 206 -0.75 -30.02 -7.07
CA PRO A 206 -1.23 -31.03 -8.00
C PRO A 206 -1.38 -30.52 -9.44
N GLU A 207 -1.54 -29.20 -9.64
CA GLU A 207 -1.61 -28.57 -10.95
C GLU A 207 -0.33 -28.81 -11.78
N TYR A 208 0.82 -29.01 -11.14
CA TYR A 208 2.08 -29.28 -11.85
C TYR A 208 1.97 -30.52 -12.74
N MET A 209 1.50 -31.64 -12.18
CA MET A 209 1.40 -32.89 -12.92
C MET A 209 0.32 -32.81 -14.01
N LEU A 210 -0.80 -32.11 -13.73
CA LEU A 210 -1.86 -31.90 -14.71
C LEU A 210 -1.37 -31.10 -15.92
N GLU A 211 -0.70 -29.98 -15.67
CA GLU A 211 -0.15 -29.11 -16.71
C GLU A 211 0.95 -29.83 -17.50
N TRP A 212 1.90 -30.47 -16.83
CA TRP A 212 2.97 -31.22 -17.48
C TRP A 212 2.42 -32.37 -18.35
N ASN A 213 1.46 -33.16 -17.86
CA ASN A 213 0.83 -34.21 -18.65
C ASN A 213 0.11 -33.66 -19.89
N SER A 214 -0.61 -32.54 -19.73
CA SER A 214 -1.28 -31.84 -20.83
C SER A 214 -0.28 -31.40 -21.91
N LEU A 215 0.81 -30.76 -21.49
CA LEU A 215 1.89 -30.34 -22.36
C LEU A 215 2.58 -31.52 -23.07
N MET A 216 2.87 -32.59 -22.33
CA MET A 216 3.53 -33.80 -22.83
C MET A 216 2.68 -34.64 -23.79
N SER A 217 1.35 -34.52 -23.75
CA SER A 217 0.45 -35.19 -24.70
C SER A 217 0.75 -34.84 -26.17
N GLN A 218 1.44 -33.72 -26.40
CA GLN A 218 1.81 -33.22 -27.72
C GLN A 218 3.18 -33.74 -28.21
N GLN A 219 3.89 -34.57 -27.44
CA GLN A 219 5.22 -35.06 -27.78
C GLN A 219 5.24 -35.80 -29.13
N ASN A 220 4.25 -36.66 -29.41
CA ASN A 220 4.19 -37.37 -30.70
C ASN A 220 4.06 -36.41 -31.89
N LYS A 221 3.18 -35.41 -31.77
CA LYS A 221 3.01 -34.36 -32.78
C LYS A 221 4.32 -33.60 -33.02
N PHE A 222 5.03 -33.26 -31.94
CA PHE A 222 6.34 -32.61 -32.02
C PHE A 222 7.38 -33.50 -32.71
N MET A 223 7.50 -34.77 -32.30
CA MET A 223 8.47 -35.71 -32.88
C MET A 223 8.20 -36.00 -34.35
N ASP A 224 6.94 -36.04 -34.77
CA ASP A 224 6.58 -36.17 -36.20
C ASP A 224 7.10 -34.99 -37.02
N ALA A 225 6.96 -33.76 -36.52
CA ALA A 225 7.43 -32.54 -37.18
C ALA A 225 8.97 -32.44 -37.27
N ILE A 226 9.69 -33.04 -36.30
CA ILE A 226 11.14 -33.15 -36.30
C ILE A 226 11.63 -34.21 -37.30
N ASN A 227 10.92 -35.33 -37.42
CA ASN A 227 11.36 -36.46 -38.24
C ASN A 227 10.97 -36.32 -39.72
N LYS A 228 9.84 -35.67 -40.03
CA LYS A 228 9.33 -35.50 -41.40
C LYS A 228 9.75 -34.14 -41.95
N VAL A 229 10.88 -34.08 -42.63
CA VAL A 229 11.42 -32.84 -43.23
C VAL A 229 10.47 -32.22 -44.27
N SER A 230 9.58 -33.02 -44.86
CA SER A 230 8.55 -32.56 -45.80
C SER A 230 7.39 -31.81 -45.16
N GLU A 231 7.22 -31.88 -43.84
CA GLU A 231 6.18 -31.15 -43.11
C GLU A 231 6.58 -29.67 -42.93
N PRO A 232 5.62 -28.76 -42.71
CA PRO A 232 5.92 -27.38 -42.33
C PRO A 232 6.84 -27.31 -41.10
N SER A 233 7.79 -26.38 -41.11
CA SER A 233 8.68 -26.13 -39.96
C SER A 233 7.97 -25.44 -38.80
N ILE A 234 6.89 -24.71 -39.10
CA ILE A 234 6.09 -24.02 -38.10
C ILE A 234 5.01 -24.98 -37.57
N ILE A 235 4.98 -25.16 -36.25
CA ILE A 235 3.95 -25.94 -35.56
C ILE A 235 3.33 -25.14 -34.42
N VAL A 236 2.06 -25.40 -34.13
CA VAL A 236 1.36 -24.83 -32.97
C VAL A 236 1.29 -25.85 -31.85
N LEU A 237 1.85 -25.51 -30.69
CA LEU A 237 1.81 -26.31 -29.47
C LEU A 237 0.92 -25.62 -28.43
N ASN A 238 -0.12 -26.29 -27.96
CA ASN A 238 -1.00 -25.78 -26.91
C ASN A 238 -0.17 -25.47 -25.65
N GLY A 239 -0.38 -24.28 -25.08
CA GLY A 239 0.36 -23.80 -23.90
C GLY A 239 1.74 -23.18 -24.19
N ILE A 240 2.24 -23.30 -25.44
CA ILE A 240 3.50 -22.68 -25.88
C ILE A 240 3.23 -21.63 -26.97
N GLY A 241 2.40 -21.97 -27.96
CA GLY A 241 2.10 -21.15 -29.13
C GLY A 241 2.75 -21.69 -30.40
N GLU A 242 2.92 -20.80 -31.38
CA GLU A 242 3.58 -21.09 -32.65
C GLU A 242 5.11 -21.11 -32.49
N VAL A 243 5.75 -22.18 -32.94
CA VAL A 243 7.20 -22.38 -32.86
C VAL A 243 7.75 -22.90 -34.18
N ASP A 244 8.95 -22.45 -34.54
CA ASP A 244 9.70 -22.95 -35.69
C ASP A 244 10.67 -24.05 -35.26
N VAL A 245 10.54 -25.23 -35.86
CA VAL A 245 11.37 -26.41 -35.56
C VAL A 245 12.42 -26.70 -36.64
N GLU A 246 12.59 -25.86 -37.67
CA GLU A 246 13.55 -26.10 -38.76
C GLU A 246 14.96 -26.35 -38.24
N ASN A 247 15.45 -25.45 -37.38
CA ASN A 247 16.78 -25.53 -36.77
C ASN A 247 16.98 -26.77 -35.88
N LEU A 248 15.88 -27.36 -35.40
CA LEU A 248 15.90 -28.53 -34.51
C LEU A 248 15.99 -29.85 -35.30
N ARG A 249 15.57 -29.87 -36.56
CA ARG A 249 15.64 -31.08 -37.43
C ARG A 249 17.07 -31.60 -37.61
N HIS A 250 18.04 -30.70 -37.54
CA HIS A 250 19.47 -31.01 -37.63
C HIS A 250 20.10 -31.41 -36.28
N ARG A 251 19.38 -31.20 -35.17
CA ARG A 251 19.85 -31.44 -33.79
C ARG A 251 18.97 -32.50 -33.12
N LYS A 252 19.01 -33.73 -33.65
CA LYS A 252 18.15 -34.82 -33.17
C LYS A 252 18.57 -35.39 -31.82
N GLN A 253 19.82 -35.22 -31.43
CA GLN A 253 20.32 -35.70 -30.14
C GLN A 253 19.64 -34.91 -29.01
N HIS A 254 19.19 -35.61 -27.96
CA HIS A 254 18.56 -35.02 -26.78
C HIS A 254 17.25 -34.25 -27.05
N ILE A 255 16.70 -34.27 -28.26
CA ILE A 255 15.54 -33.43 -28.62
C ILE A 255 14.28 -33.77 -27.81
N GLN A 256 14.07 -35.06 -27.52
CA GLN A 256 12.95 -35.53 -26.72
C GLN A 256 13.10 -35.12 -25.24
N GLU A 257 14.33 -35.19 -24.72
CA GLU A 257 14.68 -34.76 -23.36
C GLU A 257 14.54 -33.24 -23.22
N ALA A 258 15.02 -32.47 -24.21
CA ALA A 258 14.85 -31.02 -24.25
C ALA A 258 13.37 -30.63 -24.26
N PHE A 259 12.54 -31.34 -25.04
CA PHE A 259 11.11 -31.14 -25.04
C PHE A 259 10.48 -31.42 -23.67
N ASP A 260 10.79 -32.56 -23.03
CA ASP A 260 10.29 -32.85 -21.67
C ASP A 260 10.74 -31.78 -20.67
N LEU A 261 12.02 -31.38 -20.71
CA LEU A 261 12.57 -30.33 -19.85
C LEU A 261 11.84 -29.00 -20.02
N LYS A 262 11.56 -28.59 -21.26
CA LYS A 262 10.77 -27.39 -21.57
C LYS A 262 9.38 -27.46 -20.98
N MET A 263 8.69 -28.60 -21.11
CA MET A 263 7.33 -28.76 -20.59
C MET A 263 7.32 -28.70 -19.05
N ARG A 264 8.29 -29.35 -18.39
CA ARG A 264 8.44 -29.30 -16.92
C ARG A 264 8.70 -27.89 -16.42
N ILE A 265 9.64 -27.17 -17.03
CA ILE A 265 9.94 -25.78 -16.66
C ILE A 265 8.72 -24.88 -16.89
N THR A 266 8.02 -25.04 -18.02
CA THR A 266 6.81 -24.26 -18.32
C THR A 266 5.71 -24.47 -17.27
N ALA A 267 5.47 -25.72 -16.87
CA ALA A 267 4.49 -26.05 -15.84
C ALA A 267 4.90 -25.53 -14.46
N TYR A 268 6.16 -25.75 -14.05
CA TYR A 268 6.68 -25.33 -12.75
C TYR A 268 6.73 -23.80 -12.62
N TRP A 269 7.12 -23.10 -13.69
CA TRP A 269 7.29 -21.66 -13.68
C TRP A 269 6.00 -20.91 -13.36
N LYS A 270 4.84 -21.39 -13.83
CA LYS A 270 3.53 -20.84 -13.45
C LYS A 270 3.31 -20.83 -11.93
N ILE A 271 3.79 -21.87 -11.24
CA ILE A 271 3.69 -22.00 -9.78
C ILE A 271 4.62 -20.99 -9.10
N VAL A 272 5.86 -20.85 -9.58
CA VAL A 272 6.84 -19.89 -9.05
C VAL A 272 6.30 -18.46 -9.15
N LEU A 273 5.77 -18.07 -10.31
CA LEU A 273 5.17 -16.74 -10.49
C LEU A 273 4.02 -16.48 -9.51
N ARG A 274 3.16 -17.48 -9.29
CA ARG A 274 2.05 -17.39 -8.32
C ARG A 274 2.56 -17.23 -6.89
N ARG A 275 3.58 -18.00 -6.49
CA ARG A 275 4.19 -17.91 -5.16
C ARG A 275 4.77 -16.52 -4.89
N PHE A 276 5.40 -15.87 -5.88
CA PHE A 276 5.88 -14.49 -5.73
C PHE A 276 4.74 -13.52 -5.39
N VAL A 277 3.63 -13.60 -6.13
CA VAL A 277 2.47 -12.72 -5.93
C VAL A 277 1.80 -12.99 -4.58
N ASP A 278 1.54 -14.26 -4.25
CA ASP A 278 0.87 -14.64 -3.00
C ASP A 278 1.73 -14.28 -1.78
N SER A 279 3.04 -14.56 -1.84
CA SER A 279 3.96 -14.22 -0.74
C SER A 279 4.06 -12.71 -0.56
N MET A 280 4.10 -11.95 -1.65
CA MET A 280 4.10 -10.50 -1.61
C MET A 280 2.83 -9.95 -0.96
N ALA A 281 1.65 -10.44 -1.36
CA ALA A 281 0.37 -10.02 -0.82
C ALA A 281 0.29 -10.28 0.70
N LEU A 282 0.68 -11.46 1.14
CA LEU A 282 0.69 -11.84 2.56
C LEU A 282 1.64 -10.96 3.39
N HIS A 283 2.88 -10.79 2.92
CA HIS A 283 3.89 -9.99 3.62
C HIS A 283 3.53 -8.50 3.64
N LEU A 284 2.95 -7.97 2.56
CA LEU A 284 2.48 -6.59 2.49
C LEU A 284 1.36 -6.35 3.50
N LEU A 285 0.33 -7.21 3.50
CA LEU A 285 -0.81 -7.06 4.41
C LEU A 285 -0.37 -7.14 5.88
N PHE A 286 0.47 -8.12 6.20
CA PHE A 286 1.04 -8.27 7.55
C PHE A 286 1.85 -7.02 7.96
N SER A 287 2.68 -6.49 7.08
CA SER A 287 3.49 -5.29 7.33
C SER A 287 2.60 -4.06 7.54
N VAL A 288 1.60 -3.83 6.69
CA VAL A 288 0.66 -2.70 6.84
C VAL A 288 -0.14 -2.82 8.14
N GLN A 289 -0.50 -4.03 8.55
CA GLN A 289 -1.17 -4.26 9.82
C GLN A 289 -0.30 -3.91 11.03
N ASN A 290 1.00 -4.26 10.99
CA ASN A 290 1.95 -3.89 12.05
C ASN A 290 2.22 -2.37 12.08
N LEU A 291 2.36 -1.75 10.90
CA LEU A 291 2.49 -0.30 10.73
C LEU A 291 1.38 0.43 11.48
N VAL A 292 0.13 0.11 11.16
CA VAL A 292 -1.05 0.84 11.67
C VAL A 292 -1.34 0.50 13.13
N ASN A 293 -1.18 -0.76 13.57
CA ASN A 293 -1.60 -1.17 14.91
C ASN A 293 -0.56 -0.99 16.00
N SER A 294 0.73 -0.98 15.66
CA SER A 294 1.83 -0.99 16.64
C SER A 294 2.86 0.09 16.33
N ASP A 295 3.43 0.06 15.13
CA ASP A 295 4.74 0.68 14.91
C ASP A 295 4.64 2.19 14.72
N MET A 296 3.55 2.66 14.10
CA MET A 296 3.30 4.09 13.92
C MET A 296 3.20 4.83 15.25
N GLU A 297 2.44 4.30 16.20
CA GLU A 297 2.29 4.93 17.51
C GLU A 297 3.62 4.96 18.26
N LYS A 298 4.33 3.83 18.28
CA LYS A 298 5.63 3.71 18.95
C LYS A 298 6.66 4.69 18.38
N GLU A 299 6.80 4.76 17.06
CA GLU A 299 7.80 5.63 16.42
C GLU A 299 7.44 7.12 16.62
N ILE A 300 6.18 7.50 16.41
CA ILE A 300 5.77 8.91 16.55
C ILE A 300 5.89 9.36 18.01
N VAL A 301 5.46 8.54 18.97
CA VAL A 301 5.61 8.84 20.40
C VAL A 301 7.09 8.90 20.79
N GLY A 302 7.91 7.98 20.30
CA GLY A 302 9.35 7.94 20.57
C GLY A 302 10.10 9.17 20.05
N GLU A 303 9.78 9.64 18.83
CA GLU A 303 10.35 10.86 18.25
C GLU A 303 9.98 12.10 19.08
N LEU A 304 8.76 12.16 19.61
CA LEU A 304 8.22 13.33 20.31
C LEU A 304 8.57 13.39 21.80
N ILE A 305 8.85 12.26 22.45
CA ILE A 305 9.13 12.14 23.90
C ILE A 305 10.58 11.72 24.20
N GLY A 306 11.39 11.49 23.17
CA GLY A 306 12.77 11.01 23.31
C GLY A 306 13.68 11.91 24.18
N PRO A 307 14.82 11.38 24.68
CA PRO A 307 15.70 12.05 25.64
C PRO A 307 16.23 13.44 25.21
N ASN A 308 16.14 13.77 23.92
CA ASN A 308 16.54 15.08 23.36
C ASN A 308 15.40 16.11 23.30
N SER A 309 14.18 15.79 23.77
CA SER A 309 12.94 16.56 23.54
C SER A 309 12.34 17.21 24.80
N SER A 310 13.15 17.38 25.87
CA SER A 310 12.68 17.95 27.14
C SER A 310 12.12 19.38 26.97
N GLY A 311 10.78 19.47 26.98
CA GLY A 311 10.03 20.73 26.84
C GLY A 311 9.45 20.99 25.44
N SER A 312 9.45 20.00 24.54
CA SER A 312 9.00 20.16 23.15
C SER A 312 7.48 20.04 22.95
N ILE A 313 6.80 19.13 23.66
CA ILE A 313 5.37 18.87 23.44
C ILE A 313 4.47 20.10 23.64
N GLY A 314 4.77 20.94 24.62
CA GLY A 314 4.01 22.17 24.85
C GLY A 314 4.14 23.16 23.69
N ARG A 315 5.34 23.25 23.09
CA ARG A 315 5.61 24.10 21.92
C ARG A 315 5.06 23.49 20.62
N MET A 316 5.11 22.17 20.51
CA MET A 316 4.65 21.44 19.32
C MET A 316 3.13 21.51 19.12
N LEU A 317 2.39 21.75 20.20
CA LEU A 317 0.94 21.93 20.22
C LEU A 317 0.53 23.40 20.32
N GLU A 318 1.43 24.33 19.98
CA GLU A 318 1.06 25.71 19.70
C GLU A 318 0.15 25.77 18.48
N GLU A 319 -0.99 26.42 18.63
CA GLU A 319 -1.96 26.60 17.57
C GLU A 319 -1.38 27.48 16.45
N ALA A 320 -1.80 27.23 15.21
CA ALA A 320 -1.44 28.09 14.09
C ALA A 320 -1.84 29.56 14.36
N PRO A 321 -1.04 30.57 13.95
CA PRO A 321 -1.35 31.99 14.19
C PRO A 321 -2.73 32.42 13.66
N SER A 322 -3.19 31.83 12.56
CA SER A 322 -4.52 32.07 12.00
C SER A 322 -5.65 31.55 12.90
N VAL A 323 -5.45 30.39 13.52
CA VAL A 323 -6.38 29.78 14.48
C VAL A 323 -6.42 30.58 15.77
N ALA A 324 -5.25 30.99 16.29
CA ALA A 324 -5.13 31.84 17.47
C ALA A 324 -5.81 33.21 17.24
N ALA A 325 -5.55 33.88 16.11
CA ALA A 325 -6.20 35.14 15.76
C ALA A 325 -7.73 35.00 15.61
N LYS A 326 -8.20 33.88 15.02
CA LYS A 326 -9.62 33.57 14.91
C LYS A 326 -10.26 33.35 16.28
N ARG A 327 -9.58 32.63 17.18
CA ARG A 327 -10.01 32.43 18.58
C ARG A 327 -10.13 33.76 19.31
N ASP A 328 -9.14 34.62 19.21
CA ASP A 328 -9.15 35.95 19.84
C ASP A 328 -10.30 36.82 19.33
N LYS A 329 -10.53 36.83 18.01
CA LYS A 329 -11.65 37.57 17.40
C LYS A 329 -12.99 37.05 17.90
N LEU A 330 -13.19 35.73 17.94
CA LEU A 330 -14.41 35.11 18.45
C LEU A 330 -14.61 35.40 19.94
N ASN A 331 -13.58 35.27 20.77
CA ASN A 331 -13.63 35.59 22.19
C ASN A 331 -14.00 37.06 22.45
N ARG A 332 -13.41 38.00 21.71
CA ARG A 332 -13.78 39.43 21.78
C ARG A 332 -15.24 39.64 21.39
N SER A 333 -15.70 39.00 20.30
CA SER A 333 -17.09 39.12 19.86
C SER A 333 -18.08 38.49 20.86
N VAL A 334 -17.76 37.35 21.46
CA VAL A 334 -18.57 36.68 22.48
C VAL A 334 -18.67 37.57 23.72
N LYS A 335 -17.56 38.16 24.17
CA LYS A 335 -17.55 39.10 25.30
C LYS A 335 -18.46 40.30 25.01
N LEU A 336 -18.27 40.98 23.87
CA LEU A 336 -19.10 42.12 23.47
C LEU A 336 -20.59 41.79 23.36
N LEU A 337 -20.94 40.61 22.84
CA LEU A 337 -22.34 40.19 22.73
C LEU A 337 -22.96 39.87 24.10
N ARG A 338 -22.19 39.31 25.03
CA ARG A 338 -22.64 39.10 26.43
C ARG A 338 -22.85 40.42 27.15
N ASP A 339 -21.91 41.35 27.00
CA ASP A 339 -21.99 42.69 27.59
C ASP A 339 -23.21 43.43 27.00
N SER A 340 -23.41 43.37 25.68
CA SER A 340 -24.57 43.96 25.00
C SER A 340 -25.90 43.32 25.44
N ALA A 341 -25.93 42.00 25.62
CA ALA A 341 -27.11 41.30 26.12
C ALA A 341 -27.47 41.74 27.55
N ALA A 342 -26.46 41.93 28.41
CA ALA A 342 -26.65 42.40 29.78
C ALA A 342 -27.18 43.85 29.82
N GLU A 343 -26.65 44.75 28.99
CA GLU A 343 -27.15 46.13 28.92
C GLU A 343 -28.58 46.21 28.35
N VAL A 344 -28.89 45.41 27.32
CA VAL A 344 -30.27 45.35 26.78
C VAL A 344 -31.24 44.78 27.81
N ALA A 345 -30.83 43.79 28.62
CA ALA A 345 -31.63 43.27 29.71
C ALA A 345 -31.93 44.36 30.76
N LYS A 346 -30.93 45.14 31.18
CA LYS A 346 -31.14 46.28 32.10
C LYS A 346 -32.13 47.31 31.55
N ILE A 347 -32.03 47.65 30.26
CA ILE A 347 -32.97 48.57 29.60
C ILE A 347 -34.38 47.98 29.56
N MET A 348 -34.50 46.67 29.32
CA MET A 348 -35.78 45.96 29.33
C MET A 348 -36.42 45.94 30.72
N ASP A 349 -35.61 45.73 31.77
CA ASP A 349 -36.07 45.79 33.16
C ASP A 349 -36.57 47.18 33.52
N ILE A 350 -35.84 48.25 33.14
CA ILE A 350 -36.25 49.65 33.36
C ILE A 350 -37.56 49.97 32.64
N ILE A 351 -37.71 49.57 31.37
CA ILE A 351 -38.95 49.78 30.61
C ILE A 351 -40.13 49.01 31.23
N SER A 352 -39.86 47.85 31.84
CA SER A 352 -40.88 47.04 32.53
C SER A 352 -41.27 47.65 33.88
N THR A 353 -40.35 48.30 34.60
CA THR A 353 -40.62 48.98 35.88
C THR A 353 -41.23 50.38 35.72
N ASP A 354 -40.92 51.12 34.65
CA ASP A 354 -41.50 52.45 34.37
C ASP A 354 -42.91 52.36 33.74
N GLY A 355 -43.31 51.17 33.26
CA GLY A 355 -44.66 50.92 32.73
C GLY A 355 -45.77 50.77 33.78
N ASP A 356 -45.40 50.64 35.06
CA ASP A 356 -46.34 50.46 36.18
C ASP A 356 -46.76 51.79 36.87
N TYR A 357 -46.35 52.95 36.35
CA TYR A 357 -46.71 54.28 36.89
C TYR A 357 -47.53 55.13 35.91
N SER A 358 -48.48 54.54 35.20
CA SER A 358 -49.45 55.27 34.38
C SER A 358 -50.80 54.56 34.36
N ASP A 359 -51.55 54.68 35.45
CA ASP A 359 -53.02 54.55 35.47
C ASP A 359 -53.68 55.86 35.02
#